data_AF-A0A433PDA9-F1
#
_entry.id   AF-A0A433PDA9-F1
#
_cell.length_a   1.000
_cell.length_b   1.000
_cell.length_c   1.000
_cell.angle_alpha   90.00
_cell.angle_beta   90.00
_cell.angle_gamma   90.00
#
_symmetry.space_group_name_H-M   'P 1'
#
loop_
_entity.id
_entity.type
_entity.pdbx_description
1 polymer ?
#
loop_
_entity_poly.entity_id
_entity_poly.type
_entity_poly.pdbx_seq_one_letter_code
_entity_poly.pdbx_strand_id
1 'polypeptide(L)'
;MTTNVPSIPESVKRDDADHAMYYSQSLPYAFALGQEANEWLDELCVNIAICVKARDWSPGCLFWVKRLNSYMDLKHAVPRPIRAKLAKLLFELVVMPGMDTALVEIWANACVRLIKKKMKLGPEDLILPWGPLYLMIDRTFFPKSRQRTLISESYPSGLGGTSDGYGARSYFGMPWAFFETGSQHLCNGSILLPPSHLTHSKQIGSVFRLAEHAQRFFPASATEEILAKFLPKFNTHSVSEALTSQAYIVLLLPTQAPNHSITHAPLPSPVLALTPRDYLPTIFTLWAMLTNSYTYDAQFLDLVARVAEANVGVQGAAEGELDAGLFTAGQVRTVFSVGLRIMELPVGSKADGSSGGGAGGGMSTGYNGIGVRVDFRGGNALFLKRKQDKFKMLARFIVFTMYADTADTNKRESTLTHLANLIQATESYYHPSNYGRWSYSIVNFLRQLSWEFLKRWRDGEVMLIHHIKQTPECTTPPAKRLTPAIRHEFVLILRSVTFLSLFGKDLYSVSASQATIKYLACEYLNINSSSFHWLSCKGLSQNSSFRGFWKGYTRLWKH
;
A
#
# COMPACT_ATOMS: atom_id res chain seq x y z
N MET A 1 -10.07 28.08 -49.24
CA MET A 1 -8.72 27.66 -48.80
C MET A 1 -8.87 26.46 -47.90
N THR A 2 -8.29 25.32 -48.25
CA THR A 2 -8.22 24.13 -47.37
C THR A 2 -7.13 24.35 -46.34
N THR A 3 -7.50 24.67 -45.10
CA THR A 3 -6.52 24.76 -44.00
C THR A 3 -6.02 23.37 -43.66
N ASN A 4 -4.83 23.03 -44.15
CA ASN A 4 -4.08 21.85 -43.71
C ASN A 4 -3.77 22.00 -42.22
N VAL A 5 -4.64 21.43 -41.37
CA VAL A 5 -4.36 21.29 -39.95
C VAL A 5 -3.15 20.35 -39.82
N PRO A 6 -2.02 20.80 -39.23
CA PRO A 6 -0.83 19.98 -39.14
C PRO A 6 -1.14 18.71 -38.33
N SER A 7 -0.76 17.55 -38.87
CA SER A 7 -1.10 16.26 -38.29
C SER A 7 -0.38 16.08 -36.94
N ILE A 8 -1.17 15.83 -35.89
CA ILE A 8 -0.61 15.59 -34.55
C ILE A 8 0.35 14.38 -34.61
N PRO A 9 1.61 14.51 -34.15
CA PRO A 9 2.62 13.44 -34.19
C PRO A 9 2.17 12.15 -33.52
N GLU A 10 2.66 11.02 -34.01
CA GLU A 10 2.35 9.72 -33.42
C GLU A 10 2.89 9.56 -32.00
N SER A 11 3.99 10.22 -31.63
CA SER A 11 4.46 10.28 -30.24
C SER A 11 3.36 10.83 -29.33
N VAL A 12 2.91 12.06 -29.59
CA VAL A 12 1.84 12.72 -28.83
C VAL A 12 0.56 11.86 -28.75
N LYS A 13 0.21 11.12 -29.81
CA LYS A 13 -0.93 10.18 -29.80
C LYS A 13 -0.71 8.95 -28.92
N ARG A 14 0.47 8.32 -28.97
CA ARG A 14 0.84 7.18 -28.12
C ARG A 14 0.96 7.59 -26.65
N ASP A 15 1.53 8.76 -26.39
CA ASP A 15 1.70 9.35 -25.06
C ASP A 15 0.35 9.56 -24.35
N ASP A 16 -0.64 10.10 -25.07
CA ASP A 16 -2.00 10.30 -24.58
C ASP A 16 -2.84 9.01 -24.57
N ALA A 17 -2.50 7.98 -25.34
CA ALA A 17 -3.16 6.68 -25.28
C ALA A 17 -2.96 5.99 -23.91
N ASP A 18 -1.83 6.26 -23.26
CA ASP A 18 -1.45 5.86 -21.90
C ASP A 18 -2.17 6.67 -20.78
N HIS A 19 -3.05 7.61 -21.14
CA HIS A 19 -3.76 8.49 -20.21
C HIS A 19 -5.28 8.36 -20.29
N ALA A 20 -5.96 8.68 -19.18
CA ALA A 20 -7.41 8.55 -19.05
C ALA A 20 -8.21 9.61 -19.84
N MET A 21 -7.55 10.66 -20.31
CA MET A 21 -8.07 11.68 -21.23
C MET A 21 -6.94 12.14 -22.14
N TYR A 22 -7.27 12.58 -23.35
CA TYR A 22 -6.30 13.03 -24.36
C TYR A 22 -5.90 14.50 -24.13
N TYR A 23 -5.11 14.75 -23.09
CA TYR A 23 -4.76 16.09 -22.64
C TYR A 23 -3.85 16.82 -23.65
N SER A 24 -2.82 16.14 -24.15
CA SER A 24 -1.81 16.72 -25.04
C SER A 24 -2.34 16.91 -26.45
N GLN A 25 -3.21 16.03 -26.94
CA GLN A 25 -3.91 16.17 -28.23
C GLN A 25 -4.92 17.33 -28.22
N SER A 26 -5.44 17.72 -27.04
CA SER A 26 -6.40 18.83 -26.90
C SER A 26 -5.75 20.22 -26.90
N LEU A 27 -4.41 20.32 -27.01
CA LEU A 27 -3.68 21.59 -27.00
C LEU A 27 -3.65 22.23 -28.40
N PRO A 28 -3.84 23.56 -28.55
CA PRO A 28 -3.76 24.25 -29.84
C PRO A 28 -2.42 24.07 -30.58
N TYR A 29 -1.35 23.74 -29.86
CA TYR A 29 0.01 23.54 -30.36
C TYR A 29 0.47 22.06 -30.33
N ALA A 30 -0.47 21.10 -30.24
CA ALA A 30 -0.19 19.66 -30.16
C ALA A 30 0.69 19.10 -31.32
N PHE A 31 0.79 19.82 -32.44
CA PHE A 31 1.65 19.47 -33.57
C PHE A 31 3.15 19.64 -33.28
N ALA A 32 3.55 20.66 -32.51
CA ALA A 32 4.96 20.95 -32.22
C ALA A 32 5.52 20.10 -31.06
N LEU A 33 4.66 19.76 -30.10
CA LEU A 33 4.98 19.09 -28.83
C LEU A 33 5.79 17.79 -29.00
N GLY A 34 5.62 17.09 -30.13
CA GLY A 34 6.27 15.81 -30.41
C GLY A 34 7.76 15.90 -30.76
N GLN A 35 8.25 17.06 -31.20
CA GLN A 35 9.68 17.30 -31.44
C GLN A 35 10.34 17.89 -30.18
N GLU A 36 9.76 18.97 -29.66
CA GLU A 36 10.19 19.69 -28.45
C GLU A 36 10.42 18.74 -27.25
N ALA A 37 9.50 17.79 -27.02
CA ALA A 37 9.61 16.83 -25.94
C ALA A 37 10.76 15.81 -26.12
N ASN A 38 11.17 15.50 -27.35
CA ASN A 38 12.33 14.63 -27.60
C ASN A 38 13.63 15.40 -27.38
N GLU A 39 13.73 16.63 -27.91
CA GLU A 39 14.90 17.50 -27.74
C GLU A 39 15.18 17.78 -26.26
N TRP A 40 14.15 18.06 -25.46
CA TRP A 40 14.27 18.19 -23.99
C TRP A 40 14.71 16.89 -23.31
N LEU A 41 14.28 15.72 -23.81
CA LEU A 41 14.64 14.43 -23.22
C LEU A 41 16.10 14.07 -23.49
N ASP A 42 16.60 14.36 -24.70
CA ASP A 42 18.00 14.16 -25.04
C ASP A 42 18.91 15.16 -24.31
N GLU A 43 18.52 16.44 -24.22
CA GLU A 43 19.19 17.43 -23.37
C GLU A 43 19.28 16.95 -21.90
N LEU A 44 18.17 16.45 -21.35
CA LEU A 44 18.10 15.86 -20.01
C LEU A 44 19.06 14.67 -19.86
N CYS A 45 19.05 13.72 -20.79
CA CYS A 45 19.87 12.52 -20.72
C CYS A 45 21.37 12.83 -20.84
N VAL A 46 21.76 13.72 -21.75
CA VAL A 46 23.14 14.16 -21.94
C VAL A 46 23.64 14.89 -20.68
N ASN A 47 22.90 15.88 -20.19
CA ASN A 47 23.35 16.71 -19.07
C ASN A 47 23.37 15.96 -17.73
N ILE A 48 22.43 15.04 -17.47
CA ILE A 48 22.51 14.13 -16.31
C ILE A 48 23.78 13.27 -16.40
N ALA A 49 24.10 12.72 -17.57
CA ALA A 49 25.31 11.91 -17.75
C ALA A 49 26.61 12.73 -17.59
N ILE A 50 26.62 14.01 -17.98
CA ILE A 50 27.75 14.93 -17.76
C ILE A 50 27.92 15.23 -16.27
N CYS A 51 26.86 15.63 -15.56
CA CYS A 51 26.95 15.93 -14.12
C CYS A 51 27.40 14.71 -13.29
N VAL A 52 26.91 13.51 -13.60
CA VAL A 52 27.35 12.27 -12.93
C VAL A 52 28.81 11.95 -13.20
N LYS A 53 29.31 12.14 -14.43
CA LYS A 53 30.74 11.97 -14.76
C LYS A 53 31.61 13.01 -14.05
N ALA A 54 31.16 14.25 -13.96
CA ALA A 54 31.83 15.34 -13.24
C ALA A 54 31.73 15.22 -11.71
N ARG A 55 30.89 14.32 -11.19
CA ARG A 55 30.54 14.17 -9.76
C ARG A 55 29.88 15.41 -9.15
N ASP A 56 29.26 16.25 -9.98
CA ASP A 56 28.42 17.37 -9.55
C ASP A 56 27.01 16.87 -9.18
N TRP A 57 26.89 16.40 -7.94
CA TRP A 57 25.62 15.95 -7.37
C TRP A 57 24.66 17.13 -7.10
N SER A 58 25.21 18.29 -6.76
CA SER A 58 24.49 19.54 -6.50
C SER A 58 25.46 20.73 -6.68
N PRO A 59 25.12 21.74 -7.51
CA PRO A 59 23.79 22.00 -8.05
C PRO A 59 23.40 21.20 -9.32
N GLY A 60 24.35 20.66 -10.08
CA GLY A 60 24.11 20.19 -11.45
C GLY A 60 23.12 19.04 -11.57
N CYS A 61 23.46 17.86 -11.06
CA CYS A 61 22.58 16.68 -11.17
C CYS A 61 21.21 16.92 -10.49
N LEU A 62 21.20 17.69 -9.40
CA LEU A 62 19.98 18.10 -8.68
C LEU A 62 19.05 18.95 -9.56
N PHE A 63 19.58 19.89 -10.34
CA PHE A 63 18.80 20.70 -11.28
C PHE A 63 18.18 19.83 -12.38
N TRP A 64 18.97 18.97 -13.02
CA TRP A 64 18.48 18.16 -14.15
C TRP A 64 17.46 17.10 -13.73
N VAL A 65 17.57 16.51 -12.53
CA VAL A 65 16.54 15.59 -12.02
C VAL A 65 15.28 16.33 -11.56
N LYS A 66 15.37 17.59 -11.12
CA LYS A 66 14.17 18.44 -10.94
C LYS A 66 13.48 18.70 -12.29
N ARG A 67 14.24 19.01 -13.36
CA ARG A 67 13.70 19.19 -14.72
C ARG A 67 13.11 17.88 -15.30
N LEU A 68 13.71 16.72 -15.02
CA LEU A 68 13.15 15.40 -15.35
C LEU A 68 11.84 15.11 -14.60
N ASN A 69 11.70 15.58 -13.35
CA ASN A 69 10.43 15.50 -12.62
C ASN A 69 9.37 16.35 -13.33
N SER A 70 9.66 17.63 -13.63
CA SER A 70 8.75 18.51 -14.37
C SER A 70 8.33 17.94 -15.73
N TYR A 71 9.26 17.35 -16.48
CA TYR A 71 8.99 16.66 -17.74
C TYR A 71 7.96 15.51 -17.56
N MET A 72 8.09 14.73 -16.49
CA MET A 72 7.12 13.69 -16.14
C MET A 72 5.78 14.24 -15.58
N ASP A 73 5.75 15.46 -15.04
CA ASP A 73 4.53 16.14 -14.57
C ASP A 73 3.73 16.74 -15.73
N LEU A 74 4.42 17.20 -16.78
CA LEU A 74 3.85 17.56 -18.09
C LEU A 74 3.33 16.36 -18.91
N LYS A 75 3.47 15.14 -18.37
CA LYS A 75 2.97 13.85 -18.93
C LYS A 75 3.62 13.37 -20.22
N HIS A 76 4.66 14.03 -20.75
CA HIS A 76 5.44 13.52 -21.89
C HIS A 76 5.90 12.07 -21.66
N ALA A 77 5.95 11.25 -22.71
CA ALA A 77 6.53 9.92 -22.59
C ALA A 77 8.05 9.98 -22.38
N VAL A 78 8.53 8.94 -21.71
CA VAL A 78 9.95 8.56 -21.75
C VAL A 78 9.94 7.17 -22.39
N PRO A 79 10.67 6.93 -23.50
CA PRO A 79 10.75 5.63 -24.13
C PRO A 79 11.19 4.54 -23.15
N ARG A 80 10.62 3.34 -23.30
CA ARG A 80 10.84 2.16 -22.43
C ARG A 80 12.33 1.92 -22.08
N PRO A 81 13.28 1.84 -23.03
CA PRO A 81 14.70 1.63 -22.71
C PRO A 81 15.39 2.85 -22.05
N ILE A 82 14.92 4.07 -22.32
CA ILE A 82 15.46 5.28 -21.66
C ILE A 82 14.98 5.33 -20.20
N ARG A 83 13.70 5.02 -19.96
CA ARG A 83 13.13 4.87 -18.60
C ARG A 83 13.91 3.82 -17.79
N ALA A 84 14.25 2.68 -18.38
CA ALA A 84 15.05 1.64 -17.74
C ALA A 84 16.45 2.14 -17.35
N LYS A 85 17.18 2.77 -18.29
CA LYS A 85 18.52 3.34 -18.04
C LYS A 85 18.51 4.43 -16.98
N LEU A 86 17.57 5.37 -17.03
CA LEU A 86 17.41 6.43 -16.03
C LEU A 86 17.04 5.88 -14.65
N ALA A 87 16.16 4.87 -14.58
CA ALA A 87 15.80 4.21 -13.33
C ALA A 87 17.00 3.50 -12.71
N LYS A 88 17.80 2.77 -13.50
CA LYS A 88 19.05 2.15 -13.01
C LYS A 88 20.02 3.22 -12.50
N LEU A 89 20.27 4.27 -13.28
CA LEU A 89 21.18 5.34 -12.89
C LEU A 89 20.77 5.99 -11.55
N LEU A 90 19.50 6.35 -11.39
CA LEU A 90 18.99 6.94 -10.15
C LEU A 90 19.03 5.95 -8.98
N PHE A 91 18.85 4.64 -9.21
CA PHE A 91 19.01 3.62 -8.18
C PHE A 91 20.46 3.51 -7.69
N GLU A 92 21.44 3.46 -8.59
CA GLU A 92 22.86 3.45 -8.19
C GLU A 92 23.19 4.73 -7.39
N LEU A 93 22.72 5.90 -7.84
CA LEU A 93 22.91 7.20 -7.15
C LEU A 93 22.28 7.25 -5.75
N VAL A 94 21.12 6.60 -5.53
CA VAL A 94 20.53 6.44 -4.18
C VAL A 94 21.48 5.68 -3.26
N VAL A 95 22.07 4.59 -3.77
CA VAL A 95 22.77 3.60 -2.94
C VAL A 95 24.25 3.91 -2.71
N MET A 96 24.79 4.95 -3.37
CA MET A 96 26.19 5.38 -3.16
C MET A 96 26.46 5.75 -1.69
N PRO A 97 27.46 5.12 -1.04
CA PRO A 97 27.73 5.36 0.38
C PRO A 97 28.26 6.78 0.62
N GLY A 98 27.65 7.49 1.58
CA GLY A 98 28.04 8.85 1.93
C GLY A 98 27.37 9.96 1.10
N MET A 99 26.40 9.62 0.23
CA MET A 99 25.53 10.62 -0.40
C MET A 99 24.71 11.38 0.67
N ASP A 100 24.45 12.67 0.44
CA ASP A 100 23.57 13.44 1.31
C ASP A 100 22.14 12.88 1.32
N THR A 101 21.57 12.81 2.51
CA THR A 101 20.22 12.31 2.79
C THR A 101 19.08 13.07 2.08
N ALA A 102 19.23 14.38 1.81
CA ALA A 102 18.21 15.12 1.05
C ALA A 102 18.34 14.85 -0.47
N LEU A 103 19.56 14.71 -0.98
CA LEU A 103 19.78 14.23 -2.36
C LEU A 103 19.26 12.79 -2.55
N VAL A 104 19.54 11.87 -1.62
CA VAL A 104 18.99 10.50 -1.61
C VAL A 104 17.46 10.52 -1.69
N GLU A 105 16.79 11.39 -0.92
CA GLU A 105 15.32 11.50 -1.00
C GLU A 105 14.84 11.92 -2.40
N ILE A 106 15.54 12.85 -3.06
CA ILE A 106 15.17 13.33 -4.40
C ILE A 106 15.42 12.24 -5.46
N TRP A 107 16.58 11.57 -5.44
CA TRP A 107 16.87 10.45 -6.33
C TRP A 107 15.88 9.30 -6.15
N ALA A 108 15.54 8.93 -4.91
CA ALA A 108 14.62 7.85 -4.60
C ALA A 108 13.18 8.17 -5.03
N ASN A 109 12.68 9.39 -4.79
CA ASN A 109 11.38 9.82 -5.29
C ASN A 109 11.34 9.83 -6.83
N ALA A 110 12.39 10.30 -7.51
CA ALA A 110 12.48 10.29 -8.98
C ALA A 110 12.50 8.86 -9.55
N CYS A 111 13.31 7.97 -8.97
CA CYS A 111 13.36 6.56 -9.36
C CYS A 111 11.99 5.86 -9.14
N VAL A 112 11.34 6.12 -8.00
CA VAL A 112 9.96 5.65 -7.73
C VAL A 112 8.99 6.09 -8.82
N ARG A 113 9.05 7.34 -9.29
CA ARG A 113 8.17 7.82 -10.37
C ARG A 113 8.38 7.05 -11.68
N LEU A 114 9.62 6.73 -12.03
CA LEU A 114 9.95 5.96 -13.23
C LEU A 114 9.44 4.51 -13.12
N ILE A 115 9.69 3.82 -12.00
CA ILE A 115 9.41 2.38 -11.89
C ILE A 115 7.99 2.04 -11.44
N LYS A 116 7.25 2.93 -10.77
CA LYS A 116 5.95 2.62 -10.12
C LYS A 116 4.85 2.17 -11.09
N LYS A 117 4.81 2.68 -12.33
CA LYS A 117 3.77 2.31 -13.31
C LYS A 117 4.11 0.96 -13.96
N LYS A 118 3.42 -0.13 -13.57
CA LYS A 118 3.60 -1.49 -14.14
C LYS A 118 3.58 -1.49 -15.68
N MET A 119 2.59 -0.84 -16.30
CA MET A 119 2.43 -0.78 -17.77
C MET A 119 3.59 -0.09 -18.51
N LYS A 120 4.37 0.78 -17.86
CA LYS A 120 5.41 1.59 -18.54
C LYS A 120 6.84 1.06 -18.39
N LEU A 121 7.04 0.01 -17.59
CA LEU A 121 8.32 -0.67 -17.37
C LEU A 121 8.07 -2.07 -16.79
N GLY A 122 8.34 -3.10 -17.58
CA GLY A 122 8.21 -4.50 -17.17
C GLY A 122 9.45 -4.98 -16.41
N PRO A 123 9.35 -6.06 -15.62
CA PRO A 123 10.49 -6.68 -14.94
C PRO A 123 11.57 -7.23 -15.88
N GLU A 124 11.33 -7.28 -17.20
CA GLU A 124 12.29 -7.64 -18.24
C GLU A 124 13.26 -6.51 -18.61
N ASP A 125 12.88 -5.24 -18.39
CA ASP A 125 13.66 -4.08 -18.82
C ASP A 125 14.85 -3.74 -17.89
N LEU A 126 14.80 -4.24 -16.65
CA LEU A 126 15.59 -3.70 -15.55
C LEU A 126 15.83 -4.77 -14.47
N ILE A 127 17.09 -4.90 -14.03
CA ILE A 127 17.44 -5.64 -12.81
C ILE A 127 18.13 -4.68 -11.83
N LEU A 128 17.71 -4.74 -10.57
CA LEU A 128 18.20 -3.93 -9.44
C LEU A 128 18.76 -4.86 -8.34
N PRO A 129 19.98 -4.64 -7.83
CA PRO A 129 20.54 -5.48 -6.77
C PRO A 129 19.95 -5.10 -5.40
N TRP A 130 19.37 -6.08 -4.70
CA TRP A 130 18.73 -5.87 -3.39
C TRP A 130 19.75 -5.62 -2.25
N GLY A 131 20.91 -6.28 -2.31
CA GLY A 131 21.91 -6.28 -1.24
C GLY A 131 22.51 -4.89 -0.92
N PRO A 132 22.91 -4.09 -1.93
CA PRO A 132 23.35 -2.72 -1.74
C PRO A 132 22.27 -1.82 -1.09
N LEU A 133 21.00 -1.95 -1.52
CA LEU A 133 19.88 -1.22 -0.92
C LEU A 133 19.65 -1.61 0.55
N TYR A 134 19.74 -2.91 0.88
CA TYR A 134 19.75 -3.38 2.27
C TYR A 134 20.88 -2.73 3.08
N LEU A 135 22.11 -2.74 2.58
CA LEU A 135 23.28 -2.19 3.29
C LEU A 135 23.15 -0.69 3.57
N MET A 136 22.50 0.07 2.69
CA MET A 136 22.20 1.47 2.93
C MET A 136 21.20 1.64 4.09
N ILE A 137 20.10 0.89 4.08
CA ILE A 137 19.05 0.95 5.12
C ILE A 137 19.61 0.50 6.48
N ASP A 138 20.33 -0.61 6.51
CA ASP A 138 21.00 -1.17 7.70
C ASP A 138 21.92 -0.14 8.37
N ARG A 139 22.77 0.54 7.58
CA ARG A 139 23.66 1.62 8.07
C ARG A 139 22.90 2.83 8.63
N THR A 140 21.75 3.19 8.06
CA THR A 140 20.95 4.34 8.54
C THR A 140 20.23 4.10 9.87
N PHE A 141 19.79 2.87 10.15
CA PHE A 141 19.07 2.55 11.40
C PHE A 141 19.95 1.92 12.49
N PHE A 142 21.06 1.27 12.11
CA PHE A 142 21.97 0.62 13.05
C PHE A 142 23.42 1.14 12.89
N PRO A 143 23.67 2.45 13.04
CA PRO A 143 25.02 2.99 13.02
C PRO A 143 25.87 2.36 14.13
N LYS A 144 27.09 1.96 13.79
CA LYS A 144 28.06 1.38 14.75
C LYS A 144 28.37 2.41 15.84
N SER A 145 28.64 1.97 17.07
CA SER A 145 28.69 2.83 18.26
C SER A 145 29.55 4.10 18.10
N ARG A 146 30.70 4.02 17.41
CA ARG A 146 31.58 5.18 17.14
C ARG A 146 30.96 6.24 16.21
N GLN A 147 30.06 5.84 15.30
CA GLN A 147 29.30 6.78 14.47
C GLN A 147 28.13 7.40 15.24
N ARG A 148 27.60 6.73 16.26
CA ARG A 148 26.56 7.28 17.13
C ARG A 148 27.07 8.52 17.89
N THR A 149 28.34 8.49 18.32
CA THR A 149 29.02 9.65 18.92
C THR A 149 29.19 10.79 17.93
N LEU A 150 29.68 10.53 16.71
CA LEU A 150 29.86 11.55 15.67
C LEU A 150 28.53 12.22 15.26
N ILE A 151 27.43 11.46 15.21
CA ILE A 151 26.08 12.00 14.97
C ILE A 151 25.59 12.86 16.16
N SER A 152 26.10 12.65 17.37
CA SER A 152 25.85 13.53 18.53
C SER A 152 26.80 14.73 18.62
N GLU A 153 28.02 14.63 18.08
CA GLU A 153 29.02 15.72 18.05
C GLU A 153 28.68 16.80 17.00
N SER A 154 27.82 16.48 16.02
CA SER A 154 27.23 17.46 15.09
C SER A 154 26.12 18.36 15.70
N TYR A 155 25.92 18.34 17.02
CA TYR A 155 25.03 19.29 17.73
C TYR A 155 25.85 20.28 18.58
N PRO A 156 25.40 21.55 18.73
CA PRO A 156 26.07 22.51 19.59
C PRO A 156 26.15 22.03 21.04
N SER A 157 27.37 21.94 21.57
CA SER A 157 27.66 21.53 22.96
C SER A 157 27.28 22.63 23.96
N GLY A 158 25.97 22.79 24.19
CA GLY A 158 25.39 23.98 24.82
C GLY A 158 24.41 23.70 25.95
N LEU A 159 24.71 22.75 26.85
CA LEU A 159 24.23 22.70 28.24
C LEU A 159 24.96 21.59 29.01
N GLY A 160 25.97 21.96 29.79
CA GLY A 160 26.62 21.04 30.74
C GLY A 160 25.82 20.97 32.04
N GLY A 161 25.63 19.77 32.59
CA GLY A 161 24.82 19.57 33.81
C GLY A 161 24.98 18.16 34.38
N THR A 162 25.98 18.02 35.25
CA THR A 162 26.16 16.99 36.31
C THR A 162 25.45 15.64 36.16
N SER A 163 26.25 14.57 36.15
CA SER A 163 25.80 13.22 36.49
C SER A 163 25.19 13.15 37.90
N ASP A 164 23.98 12.63 38.02
CA ASP A 164 23.57 11.94 39.24
C ASP A 164 22.43 10.92 38.98
N GLY A 165 22.21 10.03 39.94
CA GLY A 165 21.21 8.96 39.85
C GLY A 165 19.77 9.38 40.16
N TYR A 166 18.84 8.42 40.05
CA TYR A 166 17.41 8.52 40.41
C TYR A 166 16.53 9.46 39.55
N GLY A 167 15.87 8.89 38.52
CA GLY A 167 14.85 9.60 37.73
C GLY A 167 13.71 8.74 37.15
N ALA A 168 13.64 7.44 37.47
CA ALA A 168 12.74 6.48 36.80
C ALA A 168 11.26 6.51 37.26
N ARG A 169 10.69 7.70 37.53
CA ARG A 169 9.28 7.90 37.94
C ARG A 169 8.72 9.25 37.44
N SER A 170 8.16 9.30 36.22
CA SER A 170 7.06 10.23 35.80
C SER A 170 6.62 10.06 34.32
N TYR A 171 6.28 8.83 33.88
CA TYR A 171 5.67 8.60 32.55
C TYR A 171 4.42 7.69 32.55
N PHE A 172 3.88 7.35 33.72
CA PHE A 172 2.61 6.65 33.87
C PHE A 172 1.45 7.66 33.98
N GLY A 173 0.97 8.23 32.87
CA GLY A 173 -0.14 9.19 32.97
C GLY A 173 -0.66 9.93 31.73
N MET A 174 -0.26 9.61 30.50
CA MET A 174 -0.75 10.34 29.30
C MET A 174 -1.66 9.50 28.37
N PRO A 175 -2.81 10.03 27.90
CA PRO A 175 -3.70 9.31 26.99
C PRO A 175 -3.13 9.06 25.59
N TRP A 176 -3.31 7.83 25.13
CA TRP A 176 -3.16 7.24 23.77
C TRP A 176 -3.45 8.11 22.51
N ALA A 177 -4.11 9.26 22.62
CA ALA A 177 -4.74 9.96 21.48
C ALA A 177 -3.78 10.66 20.50
N PHE A 178 -2.48 10.75 20.82
CA PHE A 178 -1.52 11.58 20.09
C PHE A 178 -0.86 10.95 18.85
N PHE A 179 -1.04 9.65 18.61
CA PHE A 179 -0.36 8.95 17.49
C PHE A 179 -1.25 8.62 16.27
N GLU A 180 -2.58 8.74 16.39
CA GLU A 180 -3.51 8.23 15.36
C GLU A 180 -4.48 9.26 14.76
N THR A 181 -4.51 10.50 15.26
CA THR A 181 -5.42 11.54 14.72
C THR A 181 -4.95 12.10 13.38
N GLY A 182 -5.78 11.90 12.34
CA GLY A 182 -5.56 12.43 10.99
C GLY A 182 -5.84 13.94 10.83
N SER A 183 -5.53 14.75 11.83
CA SER A 183 -5.86 16.18 11.87
C SER A 183 -4.61 17.05 11.64
N GLN A 184 -4.59 17.89 10.59
CA GLN A 184 -3.46 18.79 10.30
C GLN A 184 -3.45 20.09 11.15
N HIS A 185 -4.42 20.29 12.03
CA HIS A 185 -4.50 21.46 12.91
C HIS A 185 -4.68 21.04 14.37
N LEU A 186 -4.15 21.84 15.30
CA LEU A 186 -3.92 21.59 16.74
C LEU A 186 -2.60 20.86 17.11
N CYS A 187 -1.49 21.19 16.44
CA CYS A 187 -0.13 20.87 16.90
C CYS A 187 0.49 22.05 17.66
N ASN A 188 0.12 22.25 18.93
CA ASN A 188 0.75 23.22 19.84
C ASN A 188 1.03 22.63 21.24
N GLY A 189 1.20 21.31 21.32
CA GLY A 189 1.58 20.57 22.52
C GLY A 189 2.78 19.66 22.21
N SER A 190 3.97 20.05 22.65
CA SER A 190 5.23 19.46 22.19
C SER A 190 5.60 18.18 22.92
N ILE A 191 5.34 17.02 22.31
CA ILE A 191 6.15 15.83 22.58
C ILE A 191 7.52 16.06 21.94
N LEU A 192 8.54 16.34 22.77
CA LEU A 192 9.90 16.68 22.31
C LEU A 192 10.67 15.45 21.81
N LEU A 193 10.25 14.92 20.66
CA LEU A 193 11.16 14.21 19.76
C LEU A 193 12.12 15.23 19.13
N PRO A 194 13.44 14.99 19.08
CA PRO A 194 14.37 15.94 18.46
C PRO A 194 14.02 16.18 16.99
N PRO A 195 14.05 17.44 16.48
CA PRO A 195 13.65 17.76 15.11
C PRO A 195 14.37 16.94 14.02
N SER A 196 15.61 16.54 14.27
CA SER A 196 16.43 15.71 13.38
C SER A 196 15.90 14.28 13.18
N HIS A 197 15.20 13.71 14.16
CA HIS A 197 14.54 12.40 13.96
C HIS A 197 13.36 12.51 12.98
N LEU A 198 12.70 13.66 12.88
CA LEU A 198 11.60 13.87 11.92
C LEU A 198 12.12 14.12 10.49
N THR A 199 13.29 14.72 10.30
CA THR A 199 13.86 14.93 8.95
C THR A 199 14.36 13.61 8.37
N HIS A 200 15.17 12.85 9.10
CA HIS A 200 15.63 11.53 8.66
C HIS A 200 14.48 10.53 8.43
N SER A 201 13.42 10.59 9.24
CA SER A 201 12.20 9.78 9.06
C SER A 201 11.44 10.10 7.76
N LYS A 202 11.44 11.35 7.29
CA LYS A 202 10.87 11.72 5.97
C LYS A 202 11.73 11.18 4.83
N GLN A 203 13.03 11.45 4.89
CA GLN A 203 14.02 11.07 3.87
C GLN A 203 13.99 9.56 3.60
N ILE A 204 14.05 8.73 4.66
CA ILE A 204 14.01 7.27 4.52
C ILE A 204 12.64 6.74 4.05
N GLY A 205 11.56 7.49 4.28
CA GLY A 205 10.23 7.19 3.75
C GLY A 205 10.15 7.22 2.21
N SER A 206 11.12 7.81 1.52
CA SER A 206 11.31 7.65 0.07
C SER A 206 12.00 6.34 -0.31
N VAL A 207 13.05 5.96 0.43
CA VAL A 207 13.82 4.73 0.26
C VAL A 207 12.94 3.48 0.47
N PHE A 208 12.05 3.49 1.46
CA PHE A 208 11.11 2.37 1.66
C PHE A 208 10.12 2.21 0.49
N ARG A 209 9.65 3.32 -0.10
CA ARG A 209 8.81 3.29 -1.31
C ARG A 209 9.59 2.84 -2.54
N LEU A 210 10.89 3.12 -2.59
CA LEU A 210 11.79 2.59 -3.62
C LEU A 210 11.94 1.08 -3.48
N ALA A 211 12.25 0.58 -2.28
CA ALA A 211 12.39 -0.87 -2.01
C ALA A 211 11.13 -1.66 -2.39
N GLU A 212 9.95 -1.21 -1.92
CA GLU A 212 8.65 -1.81 -2.23
C GLU A 212 8.37 -1.92 -3.74
N HIS A 213 8.77 -0.92 -4.53
CA HIS A 213 8.61 -0.94 -5.98
C HIS A 213 9.78 -1.61 -6.73
N ALA A 214 10.95 -1.72 -6.10
CA ALA A 214 12.14 -2.39 -6.62
C ALA A 214 12.06 -3.93 -6.51
N GLN A 215 11.28 -4.47 -5.55
CA GLN A 215 11.03 -5.91 -5.36
C GLN A 215 10.77 -6.70 -6.64
N ARG A 216 10.08 -6.12 -7.64
CA ARG A 216 9.76 -6.79 -8.91
C ARG A 216 10.91 -6.83 -9.93
N PHE A 217 12.02 -6.17 -9.64
CA PHE A 217 13.22 -6.08 -10.48
C PHE A 217 14.44 -6.73 -9.79
N PHE A 218 14.24 -7.42 -8.67
CA PHE A 218 15.32 -8.15 -8.01
C PHE A 218 15.66 -9.44 -8.80
N PRO A 219 16.94 -9.88 -8.81
CA PRO A 219 17.35 -11.09 -9.54
C PRO A 219 16.68 -12.35 -8.98
N ALA A 220 16.61 -13.41 -9.78
CA ALA A 220 15.88 -14.63 -9.44
C ALA A 220 16.36 -15.33 -8.16
N SER A 221 17.64 -15.22 -7.82
CA SER A 221 18.24 -15.73 -6.58
C SER A 221 17.89 -14.92 -5.32
N ALA A 222 17.37 -13.69 -5.46
CA ALA A 222 17.20 -12.77 -4.34
C ALA A 222 16.28 -13.34 -3.25
N THR A 223 15.24 -14.10 -3.58
CA THR A 223 14.34 -14.71 -2.59
C THR A 223 15.09 -15.63 -1.63
N GLU A 224 15.96 -16.49 -2.16
CA GLU A 224 16.78 -17.41 -1.39
C GLU A 224 17.84 -16.65 -0.57
N GLU A 225 18.59 -15.74 -1.21
CA GLU A 225 19.63 -14.94 -0.54
C GLU A 225 19.08 -14.08 0.62
N ILE A 226 17.88 -13.52 0.46
CA ILE A 226 17.18 -12.72 1.48
C ILE A 226 16.78 -13.63 2.64
N LEU A 227 16.13 -14.77 2.38
CA LEU A 227 15.68 -15.68 3.43
C LEU A 227 16.87 -16.30 4.18
N ALA A 228 17.91 -16.75 3.48
CA ALA A 228 19.14 -17.26 4.08
C ALA A 228 19.85 -16.23 4.98
N LYS A 229 19.68 -14.92 4.72
CA LYS A 229 20.29 -13.84 5.51
C LYS A 229 19.48 -13.38 6.72
N PHE A 230 18.15 -13.49 6.67
CA PHE A 230 17.26 -12.97 7.73
C PHE A 230 16.58 -14.06 8.57
N LEU A 231 16.36 -15.27 8.05
CA LEU A 231 15.83 -16.37 8.87
C LEU A 231 16.76 -16.74 10.04
N PRO A 232 18.11 -16.87 9.88
CA PRO A 232 19.00 -17.16 11.01
C PRO A 232 19.16 -16.01 12.01
N LYS A 233 18.64 -14.81 11.69
CA LYS A 233 18.61 -13.64 12.58
C LYS A 233 17.28 -13.49 13.32
N PHE A 234 16.27 -14.29 12.98
CA PHE A 234 14.98 -14.23 13.63
C PHE A 234 15.04 -14.93 15.00
N ASN A 235 14.99 -14.16 16.07
CA ASN A 235 15.19 -14.62 17.44
C ASN A 235 14.03 -14.17 18.36
N THR A 236 13.20 -15.11 18.82
CA THR A 236 12.06 -14.80 19.70
C THR A 236 12.45 -14.32 21.09
N HIS A 237 13.67 -14.59 21.57
CA HIS A 237 14.18 -14.04 22.83
C HIS A 237 14.42 -12.52 22.76
N SER A 238 14.67 -11.97 21.56
CA SER A 238 14.96 -10.56 21.34
C SER A 238 13.91 -9.96 20.39
N VAL A 239 12.87 -9.35 20.96
CA VAL A 239 11.77 -8.71 20.22
C VAL A 239 12.29 -7.68 19.19
N SER A 240 13.41 -7.02 19.49
CA SER A 240 14.11 -6.11 18.56
C SER A 240 14.71 -6.84 17.35
N GLU A 241 15.38 -7.99 17.54
CA GLU A 241 15.95 -8.79 16.44
C GLU A 241 14.87 -9.44 15.59
N ALA A 242 13.80 -9.95 16.21
CA ALA A 242 12.66 -10.52 15.50
C ALA A 242 11.93 -9.47 14.65
N LEU A 243 11.58 -8.29 15.21
CA LEU A 243 10.96 -7.21 14.45
C LEU A 243 11.91 -6.64 13.37
N THR A 244 13.22 -6.57 13.63
CA THR A 244 14.20 -6.13 12.63
C THR A 244 14.27 -7.10 11.45
N SER A 245 14.37 -8.41 11.74
CA SER A 245 14.45 -9.45 10.72
C SER A 245 13.14 -9.56 9.94
N GLN A 246 11.99 -9.47 10.61
CA GLN A 246 10.67 -9.36 9.98
C GLN A 246 10.61 -8.15 9.03
N ALA A 247 11.00 -6.97 9.50
CA ALA A 247 10.90 -5.74 8.73
C ALA A 247 11.73 -5.83 7.43
N TYR A 248 12.93 -6.41 7.48
CA TYR A 248 13.72 -6.64 6.27
C TYR A 248 13.09 -7.67 5.32
N ILE A 249 12.54 -8.78 5.83
CA ILE A 249 11.79 -9.76 5.00
C ILE A 249 10.61 -9.06 4.31
N VAL A 250 9.78 -8.34 5.07
CA VAL A 250 8.60 -7.64 4.54
C VAL A 250 8.96 -6.55 3.53
N LEU A 251 10.09 -5.85 3.73
CA LEU A 251 10.54 -4.76 2.87
C LEU A 251 11.27 -5.23 1.60
N LEU A 252 11.93 -6.39 1.61
CA LEU A 252 12.83 -6.82 0.53
C LEU A 252 12.36 -8.07 -0.23
N LEU A 253 11.55 -8.95 0.36
CA LEU A 253 11.19 -10.23 -0.26
C LEU A 253 10.39 -10.01 -1.57
N PRO A 254 10.80 -10.63 -2.71
CA PRO A 254 10.06 -10.54 -3.96
C PRO A 254 8.63 -11.09 -3.83
N THR A 255 7.67 -10.37 -4.42
CA THR A 255 6.23 -10.70 -4.32
C THR A 255 5.68 -11.42 -5.55
N GLN A 256 6.50 -11.70 -6.56
CA GLN A 256 6.17 -12.45 -7.78
C GLN A 256 7.32 -13.40 -8.10
N ALA A 257 7.04 -14.49 -8.83
CA ALA A 257 8.08 -15.30 -9.44
C ALA A 257 8.80 -14.51 -10.57
N PRO A 258 10.09 -14.75 -10.84
CA PRO A 258 10.80 -14.20 -11.99
C PRO A 258 10.44 -15.00 -13.24
N ASN A 259 9.68 -14.40 -14.17
CA ASN A 259 9.07 -15.13 -15.29
C ASN A 259 9.95 -15.21 -16.57
N HIS A 260 11.12 -14.57 -16.60
CA HIS A 260 11.90 -14.33 -17.82
C HIS A 260 13.36 -14.01 -17.48
N SER A 261 14.26 -14.19 -18.46
CA SER A 261 15.62 -13.64 -18.44
C SER A 261 15.69 -12.26 -19.12
N ILE A 262 16.79 -11.53 -18.93
CA ILE A 262 17.10 -10.23 -19.58
C ILE A 262 16.95 -10.32 -21.12
N THR A 263 17.18 -11.51 -21.68
CA THR A 263 17.20 -11.78 -23.12
C THR A 263 15.83 -12.08 -23.73
N HIS A 264 14.73 -11.93 -22.98
CA HIS A 264 13.38 -12.46 -23.33
C HIS A 264 13.30 -13.98 -23.55
N ALA A 265 14.42 -14.71 -23.44
CA ALA A 265 14.39 -16.17 -23.43
C ALA A 265 13.68 -16.69 -22.16
N PRO A 266 12.92 -17.78 -22.27
CA PRO A 266 12.59 -18.60 -21.11
C PRO A 266 13.87 -18.96 -20.35
N LEU A 267 13.80 -18.97 -19.01
CA LEU A 267 14.92 -19.42 -18.20
C LEU A 267 15.25 -20.89 -18.57
N PRO A 268 16.51 -21.22 -18.91
CA PRO A 268 16.86 -22.56 -19.38
C PRO A 268 16.77 -23.55 -18.22
N SER A 269 15.74 -24.40 -18.25
CA SER A 269 15.30 -25.26 -17.13
C SER A 269 14.80 -24.47 -15.92
N PRO A 270 14.01 -25.08 -15.01
CA PRO A 270 13.59 -24.43 -13.78
C PRO A 270 14.78 -24.25 -12.84
N VAL A 271 15.48 -23.12 -12.98
CA VAL A 271 16.33 -22.56 -11.93
C VAL A 271 15.49 -22.48 -10.65
N LEU A 272 16.08 -22.84 -9.51
CA LEU A 272 15.43 -23.01 -8.19
C LEU A 272 14.99 -21.67 -7.55
N ALA A 273 14.36 -20.79 -8.33
CA ALA A 273 13.84 -19.50 -7.90
C ALA A 273 12.64 -19.69 -6.97
N LEU A 274 12.92 -19.73 -5.67
CA LEU A 274 11.96 -19.97 -4.60
C LEU A 274 10.71 -19.08 -4.77
N THR A 275 9.55 -19.70 -4.95
CA THR A 275 8.30 -19.00 -5.28
C THR A 275 7.56 -18.55 -4.01
N PRO A 276 6.56 -17.65 -4.13
CA PRO A 276 5.70 -17.33 -3.00
C PRO A 276 5.01 -18.55 -2.36
N ARG A 277 4.75 -19.63 -3.10
CA ARG A 277 4.15 -20.85 -2.52
C ARG A 277 5.08 -21.52 -1.50
N ASP A 278 6.37 -21.51 -1.79
CA ASP A 278 7.37 -22.25 -1.02
C ASP A 278 7.73 -21.51 0.28
N TYR A 279 7.80 -20.17 0.24
CA TYR A 279 8.09 -19.37 1.43
C TYR A 279 6.86 -19.02 2.28
N LEU A 280 5.63 -19.03 1.73
CA LEU A 280 4.44 -18.62 2.48
C LEU A 280 4.19 -19.45 3.75
N PRO A 281 4.36 -20.78 3.78
CA PRO A 281 4.30 -21.56 5.02
C PRO A 281 5.25 -21.03 6.08
N THR A 282 6.50 -20.72 5.72
CA THR A 282 7.51 -20.13 6.63
C THR A 282 7.11 -18.74 7.12
N ILE A 283 6.51 -17.91 6.26
CA ILE A 283 5.97 -16.60 6.69
C ILE A 283 4.84 -16.76 7.70
N PHE A 284 3.94 -17.73 7.52
CA PHE A 284 2.86 -17.98 8.47
C PHE A 284 3.32 -18.64 9.77
N THR A 285 4.36 -19.49 9.77
CA THR A 285 4.94 -20.01 11.03
C THR A 285 5.73 -18.93 11.78
N LEU A 286 6.47 -18.06 11.09
CA LEU A 286 7.04 -16.84 11.68
C LEU A 286 5.94 -15.96 12.28
N TRP A 287 4.82 -15.78 11.58
CA TRP A 287 3.67 -15.00 12.08
C TRP A 287 3.12 -15.57 13.40
N ALA A 288 3.00 -16.90 13.50
CA ALA A 288 2.53 -17.57 14.71
C ALA A 288 3.47 -17.44 15.91
N MET A 289 4.78 -17.22 15.72
CA MET A 289 5.77 -17.17 16.80
C MET A 289 5.74 -15.90 17.66
N LEU A 290 5.20 -14.78 17.18
CA LEU A 290 5.05 -13.55 17.96
C LEU A 290 3.61 -13.03 17.87
N THR A 291 2.73 -13.70 18.61
CA THR A 291 1.37 -13.20 18.84
C THR A 291 1.39 -11.94 19.72
N ASN A 292 0.38 -11.08 19.54
CA ASN A 292 0.18 -9.84 20.30
C ASN A 292 1.21 -8.71 20.08
N SER A 293 1.51 -8.38 18.82
CA SER A 293 2.13 -7.10 18.42
C SER A 293 1.39 -6.51 17.22
N TYR A 294 1.02 -5.24 17.30
CA TYR A 294 0.33 -4.54 16.19
C TYR A 294 1.28 -4.32 15.01
N THR A 295 2.51 -3.87 15.28
CA THR A 295 3.52 -3.69 14.22
C THR A 295 3.83 -5.01 13.51
N TYR A 296 3.91 -6.12 14.27
CA TYR A 296 4.17 -7.44 13.71
C TYR A 296 3.03 -7.91 12.80
N ASP A 297 1.79 -7.85 13.27
CA ASP A 297 0.60 -8.20 12.48
C ASP A 297 0.47 -7.32 11.23
N ALA A 298 0.64 -6.00 11.35
CA ALA A 298 0.49 -5.07 10.24
C ALA A 298 1.58 -5.21 9.17
N GLN A 299 2.82 -5.60 9.54
CA GLN A 299 3.90 -5.83 8.59
C GLN A 299 3.69 -7.11 7.76
N PHE A 300 3.38 -8.24 8.38
CA PHE A 300 3.10 -9.46 7.61
C PHE A 300 1.81 -9.35 6.78
N LEU A 301 0.79 -8.64 7.28
CA LEU A 301 -0.41 -8.35 6.50
C LEU A 301 -0.12 -7.55 5.23
N ASP A 302 0.79 -6.57 5.26
CA ASP A 302 1.20 -5.82 4.06
C ASP A 302 1.94 -6.71 3.04
N LEU A 303 2.83 -7.60 3.49
CA LEU A 303 3.51 -8.57 2.62
C LEU A 303 2.50 -9.54 1.97
N VAL A 304 1.65 -10.17 2.78
CA VAL A 304 0.66 -11.16 2.34
C VAL A 304 -0.39 -10.53 1.42
N ALA A 305 -0.81 -9.28 1.68
CA ALA A 305 -1.71 -8.53 0.79
C ALA A 305 -1.04 -8.13 -0.54
N ARG A 306 0.27 -7.82 -0.56
CA ARG A 306 1.03 -7.60 -1.80
C ARG A 306 1.19 -8.89 -2.60
N VAL A 307 1.50 -10.02 -1.95
CA VAL A 307 1.58 -11.34 -2.59
C VAL A 307 0.23 -11.74 -3.20
N ALA A 308 -0.88 -11.51 -2.50
CA ALA A 308 -2.22 -11.73 -3.05
C ALA A 308 -2.49 -10.87 -4.31
N GLU A 309 -2.26 -9.55 -4.24
CA GLU A 309 -2.44 -8.64 -5.39
C GLU A 309 -1.56 -9.02 -6.59
N ALA A 310 -0.34 -9.50 -6.35
CA ALA A 310 0.66 -9.69 -7.39
C ALA A 310 0.57 -11.04 -8.13
N ASN A 311 -0.10 -12.06 -7.57
CA ASN A 311 -0.11 -13.43 -8.13
C ASN A 311 -1.48 -13.94 -8.61
N VAL A 312 -2.53 -13.10 -8.59
CA VAL A 312 -3.84 -13.45 -9.19
C VAL A 312 -3.68 -13.99 -10.61
N GLY A 313 -2.76 -13.42 -11.39
CA GLY A 313 -2.53 -13.79 -12.78
C GLY A 313 -1.80 -15.10 -13.06
N VAL A 314 -1.20 -15.73 -12.05
CA VAL A 314 -0.36 -16.92 -12.27
C VAL A 314 -1.24 -18.13 -12.62
N GLN A 315 -1.06 -18.66 -13.82
CA GLN A 315 -1.40 -20.02 -14.22
C GLN A 315 -0.15 -20.91 -14.02
N GLY A 316 -0.31 -22.19 -13.69
CA GLY A 316 0.77 -23.04 -13.18
C GLY A 316 0.57 -23.50 -11.73
N ALA A 317 -0.68 -23.63 -11.31
CA ALA A 317 -1.11 -24.12 -10.02
C ALA A 317 -2.03 -25.31 -10.25
N ALA A 318 -1.77 -26.46 -9.61
CA ALA A 318 -2.65 -27.62 -9.70
C ALA A 318 -4.09 -27.25 -9.31
N GLU A 319 -5.02 -27.42 -10.24
CA GLU A 319 -6.40 -26.94 -10.15
C GLU A 319 -7.24 -27.86 -9.25
N GLY A 320 -7.08 -27.74 -7.93
CA GLY A 320 -7.89 -28.49 -6.96
C GLY A 320 -7.61 -28.25 -5.47
N GLU A 321 -6.37 -27.89 -5.09
CA GLU A 321 -5.86 -28.08 -3.72
C GLU A 321 -5.80 -26.82 -2.83
N LEU A 322 -5.99 -25.60 -3.36
CA LEU A 322 -5.90 -24.35 -2.58
C LEU A 322 -7.13 -23.45 -2.77
N ASP A 323 -7.92 -23.32 -1.71
CA ASP A 323 -9.23 -22.63 -1.68
C ASP A 323 -9.16 -21.17 -2.12
N ALA A 324 -8.04 -20.48 -1.84
CA ALA A 324 -7.81 -19.08 -2.16
C ALA A 324 -6.60 -18.88 -3.11
N GLY A 325 -6.37 -19.83 -4.03
CA GLY A 325 -5.47 -19.72 -5.18
C GLY A 325 -3.95 -19.83 -4.88
N LEU A 326 -3.45 -19.00 -3.96
CA LEU A 326 -2.12 -19.19 -3.33
C LEU A 326 -2.20 -19.55 -1.85
N PHE A 327 -3.35 -19.33 -1.22
CA PHE A 327 -3.52 -19.50 0.23
C PHE A 327 -4.45 -20.66 0.56
N THR A 328 -4.15 -21.37 1.65
CA THR A 328 -5.06 -22.37 2.23
C THR A 328 -6.19 -21.68 3.01
N ALA A 329 -7.34 -22.32 3.19
CA ALA A 329 -8.38 -21.83 4.11
C ALA A 329 -7.83 -21.52 5.52
N GLY A 330 -6.87 -22.31 6.02
CA GLY A 330 -6.20 -22.05 7.31
C GLY A 330 -5.45 -20.71 7.33
N GLN A 331 -4.71 -20.38 6.28
CA GLN A 331 -4.01 -19.09 6.14
C GLN A 331 -4.99 -17.92 6.01
N VAL A 332 -6.08 -18.10 5.25
CA VAL A 332 -7.15 -17.09 5.12
C VAL A 332 -7.80 -16.81 6.48
N ARG A 333 -8.20 -17.84 7.23
CA ARG A 333 -8.74 -17.72 8.61
C ARG A 333 -7.79 -16.97 9.55
N THR A 334 -6.48 -17.21 9.46
CA THR A 334 -5.46 -16.46 10.22
C THR A 334 -5.49 -14.97 9.90
N VAL A 335 -5.55 -14.59 8.61
CA VAL A 335 -5.62 -13.18 8.21
C VAL A 335 -6.94 -12.52 8.63
N PHE A 336 -8.07 -13.21 8.57
CA PHE A 336 -9.34 -12.70 9.11
C PHE A 336 -9.29 -12.49 10.64
N SER A 337 -8.68 -13.42 11.38
CA SER A 337 -8.44 -13.28 12.82
C SER A 337 -7.53 -12.09 13.14
N VAL A 338 -6.45 -11.87 12.38
CA VAL A 338 -5.59 -10.67 12.47
C VAL A 338 -6.41 -9.41 12.20
N GLY A 339 -7.24 -9.43 11.15
CA GLY A 339 -8.09 -8.30 10.77
C GLY A 339 -9.01 -7.83 11.91
N LEU A 340 -9.62 -8.78 12.62
CA LEU A 340 -10.44 -8.49 13.81
C LEU A 340 -9.63 -7.91 14.98
N ARG A 341 -8.36 -8.32 15.17
CA ARG A 341 -7.45 -7.70 16.14
C ARG A 341 -7.13 -6.25 15.77
N ILE A 342 -6.87 -5.97 14.49
CA ILE A 342 -6.56 -4.63 13.96
C ILE A 342 -7.77 -3.66 14.06
N MET A 343 -9.00 -4.16 14.21
CA MET A 343 -10.17 -3.33 14.50
C MET A 343 -10.25 -2.84 15.97
N GLU A 344 -9.52 -3.48 16.89
CA GLU A 344 -9.38 -3.09 18.31
C GLU A 344 -10.71 -2.91 19.08
N LEU A 345 -11.75 -3.65 18.67
CA LEU A 345 -13.11 -3.56 19.20
C LEU A 345 -13.17 -3.98 20.67
N PRO A 346 -13.88 -3.26 21.55
CA PRO A 346 -14.12 -3.71 22.92
C PRO A 346 -15.10 -4.89 22.93
N VAL A 347 -14.82 -5.93 23.70
CA VAL A 347 -15.62 -7.16 23.79
C VAL A 347 -15.73 -7.65 25.23
N GLY A 348 -16.87 -8.23 25.58
CA GLY A 348 -17.14 -8.74 26.92
C GLY A 348 -17.47 -7.65 27.95
N SER A 349 -18.08 -8.06 29.05
CA SER A 349 -18.41 -7.18 30.18
C SER A 349 -17.18 -6.89 31.04
N LYS A 350 -17.06 -5.67 31.56
CA LYS A 350 -16.30 -5.46 32.81
C LYS A 350 -16.98 -6.28 33.90
N ALA A 351 -16.21 -7.01 34.71
CA ALA A 351 -16.76 -7.78 35.83
C ALA A 351 -17.42 -6.87 36.89
N ASP A 352 -16.82 -5.70 37.13
CA ASP A 352 -17.31 -4.71 38.09
C ASP A 352 -17.75 -3.40 37.42
N GLY A 353 -18.87 -2.84 37.89
CA GLY A 353 -19.51 -1.61 37.39
C GLY A 353 -18.75 -0.31 37.65
N SER A 354 -17.42 -0.35 37.81
CA SER A 354 -16.60 0.82 38.13
C SER A 354 -16.47 1.78 36.94
N SER A 355 -17.12 2.94 37.07
CA SER A 355 -17.04 4.11 36.19
C SER A 355 -15.80 4.98 36.46
N GLY A 356 -14.66 4.35 36.76
CA GLY A 356 -13.38 5.03 36.98
C GLY A 356 -12.56 5.24 35.71
N GLY A 357 -12.02 6.45 35.51
CA GLY A 357 -11.09 6.80 34.43
C GLY A 357 -9.66 6.29 34.66
N GLY A 358 -9.47 4.97 34.76
CA GLY A 358 -8.17 4.32 34.97
C GLY A 358 -7.58 3.67 33.71
N ALA A 359 -6.25 3.66 33.60
CA ALA A 359 -5.53 3.13 32.43
C ALA A 359 -5.34 1.60 32.48
N GLY A 360 -6.43 0.82 32.41
CA GLY A 360 -6.37 -0.65 32.27
C GLY A 360 -7.74 -1.34 32.34
N GLY A 361 -7.81 -2.58 31.86
CA GLY A 361 -8.92 -3.49 32.19
C GLY A 361 -10.22 -3.38 31.38
N GLY A 362 -10.18 -2.88 30.14
CA GLY A 362 -11.21 -3.20 29.15
C GLY A 362 -10.73 -4.36 28.28
N MET A 363 -11.51 -5.44 28.16
CA MET A 363 -11.18 -6.52 27.23
C MET A 363 -11.47 -6.07 25.79
N SER A 364 -10.54 -6.34 24.87
CA SER A 364 -10.59 -5.93 23.47
C SER A 364 -10.12 -7.06 22.57
N THR A 365 -10.62 -7.10 21.34
CA THR A 365 -10.07 -7.96 20.27
C THR A 365 -8.63 -7.60 19.93
N GLY A 366 -8.21 -6.37 20.22
CA GLY A 366 -6.88 -5.85 19.91
C GLY A 366 -5.80 -6.17 20.95
N TYR A 367 -4.69 -5.46 20.82
CA TYR A 367 -3.40 -5.78 21.44
C TYR A 367 -3.29 -5.41 22.92
N ASN A 368 -4.25 -4.60 23.39
CA ASN A 368 -4.30 -4.04 24.75
C ASN A 368 -3.01 -3.28 25.15
N GLY A 369 -2.89 -2.89 26.41
CA GLY A 369 -1.65 -2.31 26.95
C GLY A 369 -0.45 -3.27 26.97
N ILE A 370 -0.63 -4.54 26.58
CA ILE A 370 0.44 -5.54 26.51
C ILE A 370 1.19 -5.40 25.18
N GLY A 371 0.51 -5.50 24.03
CA GLY A 371 1.17 -5.45 22.73
C GLY A 371 1.83 -4.11 22.43
N VAL A 372 1.30 -2.99 22.96
CA VAL A 372 1.98 -1.68 22.93
C VAL A 372 3.38 -1.75 23.60
N ARG A 373 3.53 -2.50 24.70
CA ARG A 373 4.84 -2.71 25.35
C ARG A 373 5.72 -3.73 24.62
N VAL A 374 5.15 -4.64 23.84
CA VAL A 374 5.90 -5.52 22.92
C VAL A 374 6.47 -4.69 21.79
N ASP A 375 5.64 -3.88 21.11
CA ASP A 375 6.07 -2.95 20.06
C ASP A 375 7.21 -2.04 20.57
N PHE A 376 7.08 -1.39 21.73
CA PHE A 376 8.15 -0.54 22.29
C PHE A 376 9.48 -1.27 22.53
N ARG A 377 9.48 -2.59 22.79
CA ARG A 377 10.72 -3.39 22.89
C ARG A 377 11.40 -3.62 21.53
N GLY A 378 10.74 -3.31 20.42
CA GLY A 378 11.31 -3.34 19.08
C GLY A 378 12.34 -2.24 18.80
N GLY A 379 12.36 -1.16 19.58
CA GLY A 379 13.32 -0.06 19.42
C GLY A 379 13.36 0.47 17.98
N ASN A 380 14.57 0.49 17.38
CA ASN A 380 14.77 0.99 16.01
C ASN A 380 14.00 0.18 14.94
N ALA A 381 13.63 -1.08 15.20
CA ALA A 381 12.81 -1.87 14.30
C ALA A 381 11.43 -1.23 14.02
N LEU A 382 10.90 -0.44 14.98
CA LEU A 382 9.65 0.30 14.79
C LEU A 382 9.74 1.38 13.72
N PHE A 383 10.93 1.82 13.32
CA PHE A 383 11.14 2.79 12.24
C PHE A 383 11.43 2.12 10.89
N LEU A 384 11.71 0.81 10.85
CA LEU A 384 11.79 0.01 9.62
C LEU A 384 10.39 -0.33 9.05
N LYS A 385 9.43 0.61 9.12
CA LYS A 385 8.07 0.42 8.60
C LYS A 385 7.55 1.66 7.89
N ARG A 386 6.90 1.44 6.74
CA ARG A 386 6.08 2.47 6.08
C ARG A 386 4.89 2.82 6.98
N LYS A 387 4.45 4.09 6.96
CA LYS A 387 3.13 4.46 7.50
C LYS A 387 2.03 3.81 6.63
N GLN A 388 1.51 2.67 7.09
CA GLN A 388 0.39 1.97 6.46
C GLN A 388 -0.96 2.59 6.88
N ASP A 389 -1.95 2.50 6.02
CA ASP A 389 -3.36 2.60 6.42
C ASP A 389 -3.77 1.22 6.98
N LYS A 390 -4.19 1.16 8.25
CA LYS A 390 -4.50 -0.07 9.01
C LYS A 390 -5.30 -1.08 8.19
N PHE A 391 -6.28 -0.59 7.43
CA PHE A 391 -7.27 -1.43 6.76
C PHE A 391 -7.03 -1.62 5.28
N LYS A 392 -6.20 -0.79 4.64
CA LYS A 392 -5.96 -0.92 3.19
C LYS A 392 -5.34 -2.27 2.83
N MET A 393 -4.44 -2.81 3.66
CA MET A 393 -3.84 -4.13 3.41
C MET A 393 -4.79 -5.28 3.73
N LEU A 394 -5.63 -5.16 4.77
CA LEU A 394 -6.70 -6.14 5.04
C LEU A 394 -7.71 -6.20 3.88
N ALA A 395 -8.22 -5.04 3.49
CA ALA A 395 -9.12 -4.85 2.35
C ALA A 395 -8.54 -5.46 1.06
N ARG A 396 -7.27 -5.16 0.76
CA ARG A 396 -6.55 -5.69 -0.38
C ARG A 396 -6.41 -7.21 -0.33
N PHE A 397 -6.03 -7.80 0.81
CA PHE A 397 -5.94 -9.25 0.92
C PHE A 397 -7.30 -9.88 0.62
N ILE A 398 -8.35 -9.48 1.34
CA ILE A 398 -9.72 -10.00 1.18
C ILE A 398 -10.19 -9.88 -0.28
N VAL A 399 -10.03 -8.69 -0.89
CA VAL A 399 -10.46 -8.47 -2.27
C VAL A 399 -9.67 -9.30 -3.27
N PHE A 400 -8.37 -9.51 -3.08
CA PHE A 400 -7.52 -10.27 -4.01
C PHE A 400 -7.45 -11.77 -3.71
N THR A 401 -8.13 -12.26 -2.66
CA THR A 401 -8.36 -13.70 -2.39
C THR A 401 -9.82 -14.15 -2.60
N MET A 402 -10.71 -13.27 -3.08
CA MET A 402 -12.02 -13.67 -3.59
C MET A 402 -11.90 -14.32 -4.98
N TYR A 403 -12.55 -15.46 -5.17
CA TYR A 403 -12.65 -16.17 -6.45
C TYR A 403 -14.07 -16.74 -6.59
N ALA A 404 -14.43 -17.19 -7.80
CA ALA A 404 -15.69 -17.91 -8.00
C ALA A 404 -15.49 -19.39 -7.66
N ASP A 405 -16.33 -19.95 -6.80
CA ASP A 405 -16.29 -21.37 -6.47
C ASP A 405 -16.60 -22.22 -7.71
N THR A 406 -15.74 -23.19 -7.99
CA THR A 406 -15.81 -24.07 -9.16
C THR A 406 -16.81 -25.20 -8.95
N ALA A 407 -18.10 -24.85 -8.96
CA ALA A 407 -19.29 -25.70 -9.06
C ALA A 407 -19.56 -26.78 -7.98
N ASP A 408 -18.56 -27.28 -7.26
CA ASP A 408 -18.76 -28.31 -6.23
C ASP A 408 -19.43 -27.75 -4.97
N THR A 409 -20.70 -28.10 -4.76
CA THR A 409 -21.60 -27.51 -3.75
C THR A 409 -21.33 -27.93 -2.30
N ASN A 410 -20.21 -28.61 -2.03
CA ASN A 410 -19.85 -29.16 -0.72
C ASN A 410 -18.95 -28.21 0.11
N LYS A 411 -19.53 -27.10 0.59
CA LYS A 411 -19.06 -26.28 1.72
C LYS A 411 -17.54 -25.98 1.78
N ARG A 412 -16.93 -25.48 0.70
CA ARG A 412 -15.65 -24.76 0.81
C ARG A 412 -15.88 -23.41 1.50
N GLU A 413 -15.01 -23.04 2.43
CA GLU A 413 -15.09 -21.76 3.14
C GLU A 413 -14.52 -20.64 2.25
N SER A 414 -15.39 -20.04 1.43
CA SER A 414 -15.00 -18.94 0.56
C SER A 414 -14.58 -17.69 1.37
N THR A 415 -13.60 -16.96 0.85
CA THR A 415 -13.19 -15.62 1.33
C THR A 415 -14.39 -14.67 1.49
N LEU A 416 -15.42 -14.83 0.65
CA LEU A 416 -16.66 -14.05 0.68
C LEU A 416 -17.53 -14.42 1.91
N THR A 417 -17.62 -15.70 2.25
CA THR A 417 -18.29 -16.18 3.48
C THR A 417 -17.56 -15.72 4.73
N HIS A 418 -16.22 -15.72 4.74
CA HIS A 418 -15.44 -15.14 5.83
C HIS A 418 -15.69 -13.63 6.00
N LEU A 419 -15.85 -12.88 4.90
CA LEU A 419 -16.24 -11.47 4.95
C LEU A 419 -17.67 -11.28 5.49
N ALA A 420 -18.63 -12.09 5.06
CA ALA A 420 -20.00 -12.05 5.59
C ALA A 420 -20.01 -12.24 7.12
N ASN A 421 -19.31 -13.28 7.59
CA ASN A 421 -19.19 -13.58 9.02
C ASN A 421 -18.48 -12.44 9.80
N LEU A 422 -17.42 -11.84 9.25
CA LEU A 422 -16.73 -10.69 9.88
C LEU A 422 -17.63 -9.47 9.98
N ILE A 423 -18.40 -9.16 8.93
CA ILE A 423 -19.32 -8.01 8.92
C ILE A 423 -20.51 -8.25 9.86
N GLN A 424 -21.08 -9.45 9.88
CA GLN A 424 -22.14 -9.82 10.84
C GLN A 424 -21.65 -9.74 12.29
N ALA A 425 -20.45 -10.25 12.58
CA ALA A 425 -19.84 -10.18 13.92
C ALA A 425 -19.50 -8.74 14.37
N THR A 426 -19.45 -7.79 13.44
CA THR A 426 -19.13 -6.38 13.72
C THR A 426 -20.29 -5.41 13.50
N GLU A 427 -21.46 -5.89 13.04
CA GLU A 427 -22.63 -5.06 12.66
C GLU A 427 -23.08 -4.10 13.78
N SER A 428 -23.11 -4.59 15.02
CA SER A 428 -23.52 -3.81 16.20
C SER A 428 -22.66 -2.56 16.45
N TYR A 429 -21.38 -2.56 16.03
CA TYR A 429 -20.46 -1.44 16.24
C TYR A 429 -20.66 -0.30 15.23
N TYR A 430 -21.36 -0.55 14.11
CA TYR A 430 -21.71 0.47 13.11
C TYR A 430 -22.97 1.28 13.46
N HIS A 431 -23.75 0.84 14.46
CA HIS A 431 -24.97 1.53 14.86
C HIS A 431 -24.67 2.89 15.53
N PRO A 432 -25.31 4.01 15.15
CA PRO A 432 -24.99 5.36 15.65
C PRO A 432 -25.05 5.56 17.17
N SER A 433 -25.87 4.78 17.88
CA SER A 433 -25.88 4.81 19.36
C SER A 433 -24.58 4.25 19.96
N ASN A 434 -23.98 3.26 19.31
CA ASN A 434 -22.80 2.50 19.76
C ASN A 434 -21.49 3.15 19.30
N TYR A 435 -21.50 4.49 19.22
CA TYR A 435 -20.36 5.30 18.80
C TYR A 435 -19.20 5.21 19.79
N GLY A 436 -17.99 5.06 19.28
CA GLY A 436 -16.77 5.04 20.07
C GLY A 436 -15.51 5.17 19.23
N ARG A 437 -14.36 4.89 19.85
CA ARG A 437 -13.02 5.06 19.22
C ARG A 437 -12.84 4.21 17.95
N TRP A 438 -13.55 3.09 17.88
CA TRP A 438 -13.58 2.17 16.73
C TRP A 438 -14.40 2.68 15.55
N SER A 439 -15.34 3.62 15.73
CA SER A 439 -16.36 3.93 14.70
C SER A 439 -15.75 4.41 13.38
N TYR A 440 -14.80 5.36 13.42
CA TYR A 440 -14.05 5.73 12.22
C TYR A 440 -13.19 4.58 11.67
N SER A 441 -12.60 3.77 12.56
CA SER A 441 -11.76 2.62 12.23
C SER A 441 -12.50 1.63 11.32
N ILE A 442 -13.67 1.15 11.76
CA ILE A 442 -14.47 0.15 11.02
C ILE A 442 -15.11 0.72 9.75
N VAL A 443 -15.51 1.99 9.74
CA VAL A 443 -16.05 2.62 8.53
C VAL A 443 -14.95 2.91 7.51
N ASN A 444 -13.73 3.22 7.96
CA ASN A 444 -12.56 3.30 7.09
C ASN A 444 -12.19 1.94 6.49
N PHE A 445 -12.43 0.83 7.19
CA PHE A 445 -12.34 -0.52 6.60
C PHE A 445 -13.35 -0.70 5.46
N LEU A 446 -14.64 -0.42 5.66
CA LEU A 446 -15.65 -0.49 4.57
C LEU A 446 -15.24 0.33 3.34
N ARG A 447 -14.70 1.54 3.57
CA ARG A 447 -14.25 2.47 2.53
C ARG A 447 -13.05 1.93 1.75
N GLN A 448 -12.05 1.36 2.42
CA GLN A 448 -10.88 0.76 1.76
C GLN A 448 -11.23 -0.55 1.06
N LEU A 449 -12.13 -1.35 1.63
CA LEU A 449 -12.64 -2.60 1.07
C LEU A 449 -13.37 -2.36 -0.25
N SER A 450 -14.31 -1.41 -0.28
CA SER A 450 -15.03 -1.03 -1.50
C SER A 450 -14.11 -0.36 -2.54
N TRP A 451 -13.07 0.35 -2.11
CA TRP A 451 -12.09 0.94 -3.04
C TRP A 451 -11.20 -0.11 -3.72
N GLU A 452 -10.59 -1.03 -2.97
CA GLU A 452 -9.77 -2.09 -3.58
C GLU A 452 -10.65 -3.05 -4.40
N PHE A 453 -11.92 -3.29 -4.00
CA PHE A 453 -12.88 -4.06 -4.81
C PHE A 453 -13.19 -3.36 -6.14
N LEU A 454 -13.62 -2.09 -6.12
CA LEU A 454 -13.86 -1.30 -7.33
C LEU A 454 -12.61 -1.23 -8.23
N LYS A 455 -11.41 -1.22 -7.65
CA LYS A 455 -10.14 -1.35 -8.39
C LYS A 455 -10.01 -2.72 -9.07
N ARG A 456 -10.12 -3.85 -8.35
CA ARG A 456 -10.03 -5.20 -8.97
C ARG A 456 -11.14 -5.43 -9.99
N TRP A 457 -12.35 -4.96 -9.71
CA TRP A 457 -13.50 -5.01 -10.62
C TRP A 457 -13.19 -4.24 -11.91
N ARG A 458 -12.71 -3.00 -11.80
CA ARG A 458 -12.30 -2.17 -12.94
C ARG A 458 -11.13 -2.79 -13.72
N ASP A 459 -10.13 -3.33 -13.05
CA ASP A 459 -8.98 -3.99 -13.70
C ASP A 459 -9.41 -5.23 -14.52
N GLY A 460 -10.61 -5.78 -14.25
CA GLY A 460 -11.29 -6.78 -15.09
C GLY A 460 -12.23 -6.18 -16.16
N GLU A 461 -13.12 -5.25 -15.79
CA GLU A 461 -14.12 -4.64 -16.68
C GLU A 461 -13.54 -3.73 -17.77
N VAL A 462 -12.38 -3.11 -17.55
CA VAL A 462 -11.75 -2.13 -18.46
C VAL A 462 -11.59 -2.68 -19.89
N MET A 463 -11.48 -4.01 -20.04
CA MET A 463 -11.49 -4.73 -21.32
C MET A 463 -12.71 -4.40 -22.21
N LEU A 464 -13.90 -4.18 -21.64
CA LEU A 464 -15.14 -3.96 -22.40
C LEU A 464 -15.13 -2.59 -23.13
N ILE A 465 -14.40 -1.61 -22.61
CA ILE A 465 -14.14 -0.32 -23.27
C ILE A 465 -12.84 -0.36 -24.09
N HIS A 466 -11.87 -1.21 -23.70
CA HIS A 466 -10.54 -1.28 -24.34
C HIS A 466 -10.44 -2.24 -25.54
N HIS A 467 -11.55 -2.84 -25.99
CA HIS A 467 -11.61 -3.62 -27.23
C HIS A 467 -11.12 -2.84 -28.48
N ILE A 468 -11.06 -1.50 -28.38
CA ILE A 468 -10.57 -0.58 -29.41
C ILE A 468 -9.03 -0.39 -29.38
N LYS A 469 -8.33 -0.72 -28.28
CA LYS A 469 -7.01 -0.12 -27.94
C LYS A 469 -5.77 -1.03 -27.97
N GLN A 470 -5.87 -2.30 -28.36
CA GLN A 470 -4.71 -3.21 -28.55
C GLN A 470 -3.70 -3.29 -27.37
N THR A 471 -4.16 -3.07 -26.13
CA THR A 471 -3.33 -3.26 -24.93
C THR A 471 -3.14 -4.75 -24.62
N PRO A 472 -1.98 -5.16 -24.04
CA PRO A 472 -1.73 -6.56 -23.70
C PRO A 472 -2.80 -7.13 -22.76
N GLU A 473 -2.99 -8.45 -22.86
CA GLU A 473 -4.15 -9.15 -22.30
C GLU A 473 -4.30 -8.97 -20.78
N CYS A 474 -5.56 -8.98 -20.31
CA CYS A 474 -5.88 -8.82 -18.89
C CYS A 474 -5.19 -9.93 -18.09
N THR A 475 -4.22 -9.54 -17.26
CA THR A 475 -3.34 -10.45 -16.50
C THR A 475 -4.10 -11.40 -15.57
N THR A 476 -5.38 -11.14 -15.27
CA THR A 476 -6.23 -12.08 -14.53
C THR A 476 -6.89 -13.07 -15.49
N PRO A 477 -6.57 -14.39 -15.40
CA PRO A 477 -7.20 -15.40 -16.25
C PRO A 477 -8.70 -15.51 -15.96
N PRO A 478 -9.53 -15.92 -16.95
CA PRO A 478 -10.98 -15.80 -16.87
C PRO A 478 -11.60 -16.46 -15.63
N ALA A 479 -11.15 -17.66 -15.25
CA ALA A 479 -11.61 -18.36 -14.05
C ALA A 479 -11.36 -17.61 -12.72
N LYS A 480 -10.40 -16.67 -12.70
CA LYS A 480 -10.04 -15.87 -11.51
C LYS A 480 -10.62 -14.44 -11.56
N ARG A 481 -11.49 -14.12 -12.52
CA ARG A 481 -12.17 -12.81 -12.59
C ARG A 481 -13.33 -12.76 -11.58
N LEU A 482 -13.65 -11.56 -11.10
CA LEU A 482 -14.83 -11.35 -10.26
C LEU A 482 -16.09 -11.49 -11.11
N THR A 483 -17.09 -12.23 -10.62
CA THR A 483 -18.37 -12.43 -11.33
C THR A 483 -19.44 -11.44 -10.85
N PRO A 484 -20.47 -11.16 -11.67
CA PRO A 484 -21.61 -10.34 -11.22
C PRO A 484 -22.32 -10.87 -9.97
N ALA A 485 -22.28 -12.19 -9.75
CA ALA A 485 -22.78 -12.83 -8.52
C ALA A 485 -21.95 -12.45 -7.29
N ILE A 486 -20.61 -12.51 -7.38
CA ILE A 486 -19.71 -12.08 -6.28
C ILE A 486 -19.93 -10.60 -5.94
N ARG A 487 -20.07 -9.71 -6.94
CA ARG A 487 -20.45 -8.31 -6.68
C ARG A 487 -21.80 -8.22 -5.95
N HIS A 488 -22.81 -8.95 -6.44
CA HIS A 488 -24.16 -8.95 -5.87
C HIS A 488 -24.15 -9.29 -4.37
N GLU A 489 -23.43 -10.33 -3.99
CA GLU A 489 -23.28 -10.75 -2.59
C GLU A 489 -22.39 -9.79 -1.78
N PHE A 490 -21.24 -9.38 -2.32
CA PHE A 490 -20.31 -8.42 -1.68
C PHE A 490 -21.02 -7.13 -1.24
N VAL A 491 -21.83 -6.54 -2.12
CA VAL A 491 -22.56 -5.31 -1.80
C VAL A 491 -23.74 -5.58 -0.88
N LEU A 492 -24.40 -6.74 -0.96
CA LEU A 492 -25.43 -7.14 0.01
C LEU A 492 -24.87 -7.19 1.44
N ILE A 493 -23.68 -7.76 1.62
CA ILE A 493 -22.98 -7.83 2.90
C ILE A 493 -22.69 -6.42 3.44
N LEU A 494 -22.13 -5.53 2.62
CA LEU A 494 -21.71 -4.19 3.09
C LEU A 494 -22.87 -3.18 3.20
N ARG A 495 -24.01 -3.43 2.54
CA ARG A 495 -25.14 -2.48 2.44
C ARG A 495 -25.68 -2.05 3.81
N SER A 496 -25.98 -3.00 4.71
CA SER A 496 -26.63 -2.70 5.99
C SER A 496 -25.73 -1.84 6.88
N VAL A 497 -24.48 -2.27 7.10
CA VAL A 497 -23.50 -1.56 7.92
C VAL A 497 -23.15 -0.18 7.35
N THR A 498 -23.08 -0.04 6.01
CA THR A 498 -22.80 1.25 5.36
C THR A 498 -23.95 2.25 5.51
N PHE A 499 -25.21 1.78 5.49
CA PHE A 499 -26.36 2.64 5.76
C PHE A 499 -26.51 3.00 7.24
N LEU A 500 -26.13 2.10 8.16
CA LEU A 500 -26.05 2.42 9.59
C LEU A 500 -25.02 3.52 9.86
N SER A 501 -23.81 3.39 9.31
CA SER A 501 -22.73 4.34 9.54
C SER A 501 -22.92 5.70 8.85
N LEU A 502 -23.79 5.80 7.84
CA LEU A 502 -24.18 7.07 7.22
C LEU A 502 -24.84 8.04 8.22
N PHE A 503 -25.43 7.53 9.30
CA PHE A 503 -26.02 8.32 10.39
C PHE A 503 -25.10 8.41 11.63
N GLY A 504 -23.80 8.14 11.45
CA GLY A 504 -22.77 8.28 12.48
C GLY A 504 -22.68 9.70 13.06
N LYS A 505 -22.19 9.80 14.30
CA LYS A 505 -22.13 11.08 15.05
C LYS A 505 -20.96 11.98 14.64
N ASP A 506 -19.96 11.43 13.95
CA ASP A 506 -18.75 12.14 13.54
C ASP A 506 -18.66 12.31 12.02
N LEU A 507 -18.22 13.49 11.59
CA LEU A 507 -18.13 13.86 10.17
C LEU A 507 -17.16 12.97 9.38
N TYR A 508 -16.13 12.41 10.03
CA TYR A 508 -15.16 11.53 9.38
C TYR A 508 -15.76 10.18 8.98
N SER A 509 -16.53 9.53 9.86
CA SER A 509 -17.26 8.29 9.55
C SER A 509 -18.40 8.53 8.57
N VAL A 510 -19.12 9.65 8.67
CA VAL A 510 -20.17 10.00 7.70
C VAL A 510 -19.57 10.22 6.30
N SER A 511 -18.47 10.97 6.20
CA SER A 511 -17.73 11.19 4.94
C SER A 511 -17.16 9.88 4.37
N ALA A 512 -16.59 9.03 5.22
CA ALA A 512 -16.12 7.71 4.81
C ALA A 512 -17.26 6.81 4.31
N SER A 513 -18.43 6.83 4.96
CA SER A 513 -19.63 6.10 4.53
C SER A 513 -20.14 6.59 3.17
N GLN A 514 -20.16 7.90 2.94
CA GLN A 514 -20.53 8.48 1.65
C GLN A 514 -19.56 8.06 0.53
N ALA A 515 -18.25 7.98 0.83
CA ALA A 515 -17.27 7.43 -0.12
C ALA A 515 -17.50 5.93 -0.40
N THR A 516 -17.79 5.13 0.62
CA THR A 516 -18.19 3.72 0.48
C THR A 516 -19.41 3.57 -0.45
N ILE A 517 -20.49 4.33 -0.20
CA ILE A 517 -21.70 4.33 -1.04
C ILE A 517 -21.35 4.73 -2.48
N LYS A 518 -20.49 5.73 -2.69
CA LYS A 518 -20.06 6.14 -4.02
C LYS A 518 -19.33 5.02 -4.76
N TYR A 519 -18.43 4.29 -4.10
CA TYR A 519 -17.73 3.16 -4.72
C TYR A 519 -18.70 2.02 -5.06
N LEU A 520 -19.51 1.59 -4.09
CA LEU A 520 -20.51 0.53 -4.28
C LEU A 520 -21.57 0.89 -5.35
N ALA A 521 -21.89 2.17 -5.54
CA ALA A 521 -22.80 2.62 -6.60
C ALA A 521 -22.15 2.64 -7.99
N CYS A 522 -20.88 3.03 -8.08
CA CYS A 522 -20.13 3.03 -9.35
C CYS A 522 -20.06 1.65 -10.01
N GLU A 523 -20.17 0.56 -9.24
CA GLU A 523 -20.14 -0.82 -9.74
C GLU A 523 -21.38 -1.22 -10.57
N TYR A 524 -22.47 -0.42 -10.63
CA TYR A 524 -23.69 -0.73 -11.42
C TYR A 524 -24.06 0.28 -12.47
N LEU A 525 -23.45 1.46 -12.49
CA LEU A 525 -23.79 2.48 -13.50
C LEU A 525 -23.44 2.00 -14.93
N ASN A 526 -22.64 0.95 -15.06
CA ASN A 526 -22.37 0.20 -16.30
C ASN A 526 -23.46 -0.82 -16.70
N ILE A 527 -24.42 -1.16 -15.82
CA ILE A 527 -25.43 -2.22 -16.06
C ILE A 527 -26.84 -1.63 -16.00
N ASN A 528 -27.27 -1.02 -17.11
CA ASN A 528 -28.58 -0.46 -17.40
C ASN A 528 -29.11 0.64 -16.45
N SER A 529 -29.63 1.72 -17.05
CA SER A 529 -30.13 2.92 -16.35
C SER A 529 -31.36 2.67 -15.46
N SER A 530 -32.00 1.50 -15.55
CA SER A 530 -33.12 1.05 -14.71
C SER A 530 -32.68 0.51 -13.33
N SER A 531 -31.40 0.20 -13.12
CA SER A 531 -30.91 -0.54 -11.94
C SER A 531 -30.92 0.24 -10.61
N PHE A 532 -31.21 1.55 -10.61
CA PHE A 532 -31.25 2.39 -9.40
C PHE A 532 -32.26 1.95 -8.34
N HIS A 533 -33.22 1.08 -8.69
CA HIS A 533 -34.18 0.49 -7.74
C HIS A 533 -33.53 -0.23 -6.55
N TRP A 534 -32.27 -0.67 -6.66
CA TRP A 534 -31.54 -1.38 -5.60
C TRP A 534 -31.12 -0.52 -4.40
N LEU A 535 -31.08 0.80 -4.56
CA LEU A 535 -30.90 1.75 -3.44
C LEU A 535 -32.24 2.15 -2.80
N SER A 536 -33.38 1.58 -3.25
CA SER A 536 -34.70 1.85 -2.69
C SER A 536 -34.89 1.12 -1.36
N CYS A 537 -34.61 1.80 -0.26
CA CYS A 537 -34.79 1.29 1.10
C CYS A 537 -36.27 1.12 1.49
N LYS A 538 -36.98 0.15 0.88
CA LYS A 538 -38.38 -0.17 1.22
C LYS A 538 -38.56 -0.44 2.73
N GLY A 539 -37.54 -1.02 3.39
CA GLY A 539 -37.51 -1.26 4.85
C GLY A 539 -37.26 -0.05 5.75
N LEU A 540 -36.91 1.13 5.22
CA LEU A 540 -36.70 2.38 6.00
C LEU A 540 -37.79 3.43 5.71
N SER A 541 -38.89 3.03 5.07
CA SER A 541 -39.86 3.93 4.43
C SER A 541 -40.71 4.82 5.36
N GLN A 542 -40.63 4.61 6.69
CA GLN A 542 -41.35 5.41 7.69
C GLN A 542 -40.69 6.75 8.04
N ASN A 543 -39.41 6.96 7.74
CA ASN A 543 -38.70 8.17 8.17
C ASN A 543 -38.76 9.28 7.10
N SER A 544 -39.42 10.40 7.39
CA SER A 544 -39.78 11.44 6.40
C SER A 544 -38.56 12.11 5.75
N SER A 545 -37.53 12.40 6.54
CA SER A 545 -36.27 13.02 6.07
C SER A 545 -35.57 12.24 4.95
N PHE A 546 -35.72 10.91 4.93
CA PHE A 546 -35.12 10.04 3.90
C PHE A 546 -35.60 10.36 2.49
N ARG A 547 -36.87 10.79 2.33
CA ARG A 547 -37.45 11.16 1.02
C ARG A 547 -36.91 12.50 0.49
N GLY A 548 -36.49 13.41 1.37
CA GLY A 548 -35.93 14.70 0.99
C GLY A 548 -34.56 14.55 0.33
N PHE A 549 -33.64 13.87 1.02
CA PHE A 549 -32.27 13.65 0.55
C PHE A 549 -32.22 12.97 -0.83
N TRP A 550 -33.01 11.91 -1.03
CA TRP A 550 -33.04 11.17 -2.30
C TRP A 550 -33.62 11.97 -3.47
N LYS A 551 -34.59 12.88 -3.23
CA LYS A 551 -35.10 13.81 -4.26
C LYS A 551 -34.10 14.90 -4.64
N GLY A 552 -33.19 15.29 -3.74
CA GLY A 552 -32.07 16.18 -4.07
C GLY A 552 -31.01 15.46 -4.91
N TYR A 553 -30.54 14.30 -4.44
CA TYR A 553 -29.43 13.56 -5.07
C TYR A 553 -29.76 13.08 -6.50
N THR A 554 -31.02 12.73 -6.78
CA THR A 554 -31.46 12.30 -8.13
C THR A 554 -31.64 13.44 -9.13
N ARG A 555 -31.74 14.70 -8.68
CA ARG A 555 -31.74 15.87 -9.58
C ARG A 555 -30.33 16.26 -10.02
N LEU A 556 -29.35 16.10 -9.14
CA LEU A 556 -27.92 16.37 -9.38
C LEU A 556 -27.21 15.35 -10.30
N TRP A 557 -27.92 14.33 -10.80
CA TRP A 557 -27.42 13.30 -11.72
C TRP A 557 -28.28 13.17 -12.99
N LYS A 558 -29.12 14.16 -13.29
CA LYS A 558 -29.92 14.27 -14.54
C LYS A 558 -29.53 15.47 -15.43
N HIS A 559 -28.46 16.17 -15.04
CA HIS A 559 -27.72 17.16 -15.80
C HIS A 559 -26.22 16.82 -15.64
#